data_AF-A0A0B6ZA89-F1
#
_entry.id   AF-A0A0B6ZA89-F1
#
_cell.length_a   1.000
_cell.length_b   1.000
_cell.length_c   1.000
_cell.angle_alpha   90.00
_cell.angle_beta   90.00
_cell.angle_gamma   90.00
#
_symmetry.space_group_name_H-M   'P 1'
#
loop_
_entity.id
_entity.type
_entity.pdbx_description
1 polymer ?
#
loop_
_entity_poly.entity_id
_entity_poly.type
_entity_poly.pdbx_seq_one_letter_code
_entity_poly.pdbx_strand_id
1 'polypeptide(L)'
;SSDTRDNVNNSYSKAMKEELGVGLEVLMERMRRLTESSIEDMSPEELLKRFQSVKHQSAEITVPSVRKTSPKSELLHYVIDPEFAYTDFTTREPVSEVATFRARDYSWDDHGFSLANRLYTDIGNMLDDKYNMAANMTYYTMGDNREVDTSSFR
;
A
#
# COMPACT_ATOMS: atom_id res chain seq x y z
N SER A 1 -4.00 5.27 47.38
CA SER A 1 -2.92 5.15 46.36
C SER A 1 -3.46 5.05 44.93
N SER A 2 -4.53 5.77 44.59
CA SER A 2 -5.21 5.65 43.29
C SER A 2 -4.78 6.75 42.31
N ASP A 3 -4.38 7.93 42.80
CA ASP A 3 -4.22 9.14 41.99
C ASP A 3 -2.98 9.17 41.09
N THR A 4 -2.01 8.29 41.30
CA THR A 4 -0.73 8.33 40.55
C THR A 4 -0.81 7.57 39.22
N ARG A 5 -1.72 6.60 39.07
CA ARG A 5 -1.84 5.79 37.84
C ARG A 5 -2.63 6.49 36.74
N ASP A 6 -3.65 7.26 37.10
CA ASP A 6 -4.49 7.97 36.12
C ASP A 6 -3.78 9.19 35.52
N ASN A 7 -2.93 9.87 36.30
CA ASN A 7 -2.17 11.02 35.81
C ASN A 7 -1.05 10.63 34.82
N VAL A 8 -0.47 9.44 35.00
CA VAL A 8 0.57 8.89 34.13
C VAL A 8 -0.02 8.38 32.80
N ASN A 9 -1.19 7.74 32.82
CA ASN A 9 -1.87 7.31 31.59
C ASN A 9 -2.34 8.50 30.72
N ASN A 10 -2.72 9.61 31.35
CA ASN A 10 -3.10 10.84 30.65
C ASN A 10 -1.90 11.55 30.00
N SER A 11 -0.72 11.54 30.64
CA SER A 11 0.49 12.13 30.04
C SER A 11 1.03 11.29 28.88
N TYR A 12 0.98 9.95 28.96
CA TYR A 12 1.37 9.07 27.85
C TYR A 12 0.45 9.21 26.62
N SER A 13 -0.86 9.29 26.82
CA SER A 13 -1.81 9.47 25.70
C SER A 13 -1.70 10.86 25.05
N LYS A 14 -1.35 11.89 25.83
CA LYS A 14 -1.08 13.24 25.32
C LYS A 14 0.23 13.29 24.52
N ALA A 15 1.32 12.74 25.05
CA ALA A 15 2.61 12.68 24.35
C ALA A 15 2.52 11.89 23.03
N MET A 16 1.78 10.77 23.02
CA MET A 16 1.58 9.98 21.81
C MET A 16 0.73 10.71 20.76
N LYS A 17 -0.28 11.49 21.18
CA LYS A 17 -1.04 12.37 20.27
C LYS A 17 -0.20 13.52 19.71
N GLU A 18 0.68 14.10 20.51
CA GLU A 18 1.61 15.15 20.07
C GLU A 18 2.65 14.60 19.09
N GLU A 19 3.21 13.42 19.35
CA GLU A 19 4.15 12.74 18.44
C GLU A 19 3.49 12.34 17.11
N LEU A 20 2.28 11.77 17.16
CA LEU A 20 1.48 11.48 15.97
C LEU A 20 1.08 12.75 15.21
N GLY A 21 0.77 13.85 15.93
CA GLY A 21 0.44 15.14 15.35
C GLY A 21 1.61 15.74 14.56
N VAL A 22 2.82 15.70 15.13
CA VAL A 22 4.05 16.15 14.44
C VAL A 22 4.36 15.26 13.23
N GLY A 23 4.20 13.94 13.36
CA GLY A 23 4.40 13.02 12.24
C GLY A 23 3.40 13.25 11.09
N LEU A 24 2.15 13.55 11.42
CA LEU A 24 1.09 13.83 10.46
C LEU A 24 1.33 15.14 9.71
N GLU A 25 1.76 16.19 10.39
CA GLU A 25 2.07 17.49 9.79
C GLU A 25 3.22 17.37 8.79
N VAL A 26 4.30 16.67 9.17
CA VAL A 26 5.45 16.40 8.29
C VAL A 26 5.03 15.60 7.06
N LEU A 27 4.14 14.61 7.21
CA LEU A 27 3.60 13.84 6.09
C LEU A 27 2.79 14.72 5.13
N MET A 28 1.87 15.53 5.65
CA MET A 28 1.03 16.41 4.83
C MET A 28 1.85 17.45 4.07
N GLU A 29 2.89 18.01 4.71
CA GLU A 29 3.82 18.93 4.04
C GLU A 29 4.59 18.23 2.92
N ARG A 30 5.03 16.98 3.15
CA ARG A 30 5.70 16.20 2.11
C ARG A 30 4.78 15.89 0.93
N MET A 31 3.52 15.56 1.20
CA MET A 31 2.51 15.33 0.15
C MET A 31 2.32 16.58 -0.70
N ARG A 32 2.16 17.75 -0.08
CA ARG A 32 2.04 19.03 -0.80
C ARG A 32 3.22 19.27 -1.75
N ARG A 33 4.45 19.09 -1.25
CA ARG A 33 5.66 19.25 -2.07
C ARG A 33 5.72 18.28 -3.24
N LEU A 34 5.29 17.04 -3.03
CA LEU A 34 5.24 16.03 -4.10
C LEU A 34 4.23 16.40 -5.18
N THR A 35 3.09 16.97 -4.80
CA THR A 35 2.08 17.45 -5.75
C THR A 35 2.58 18.67 -6.54
N GLU A 36 3.37 19.55 -5.91
CA GLU A 36 3.97 20.72 -6.55
C GLU A 36 5.18 20.37 -7.44
N SER A 37 5.96 19.34 -7.08
CA SER A 37 7.07 18.85 -7.90
C SER A 37 6.56 17.89 -8.97
N SER A 38 6.50 18.32 -10.23
CA SER A 38 6.08 17.42 -11.31
C SER A 38 7.09 16.26 -11.49
N ILE A 39 6.58 15.03 -11.51
CA ILE A 39 7.36 13.84 -11.86
C ILE A 39 7.82 13.89 -13.33
N GLU A 40 7.22 14.78 -14.15
CA GLU A 40 7.51 14.92 -15.58
C GLU A 40 8.94 15.41 -15.88
N ASP A 41 9.64 16.00 -14.91
CA ASP A 41 11.02 16.51 -15.10
C ASP A 41 12.10 15.43 -14.98
N MET A 42 11.73 14.18 -14.75
CA MET A 42 12.66 13.07 -14.51
C MET A 42 12.91 12.20 -15.74
N SER A 43 14.17 11.85 -15.99
CA SER A 43 14.51 10.95 -17.10
C SER A 43 14.03 9.50 -16.84
N PRO A 44 13.73 8.73 -17.89
CA PRO A 44 13.26 7.34 -17.75
C PRO A 44 14.30 6.43 -17.07
N GLU A 45 15.61 6.71 -17.25
CA GLU A 45 16.69 5.98 -16.61
C GLU A 45 16.74 6.23 -15.10
N GLU A 46 16.52 7.48 -14.67
CA GLU A 46 16.44 7.83 -13.25
C GLU A 46 15.22 7.22 -12.57
N LEU A 47 14.07 7.17 -13.26
CA LEU A 47 12.86 6.50 -12.76
C LEU A 47 13.09 5.00 -12.56
N LEU A 48 13.76 4.34 -13.51
CA LEU A 48 14.11 2.93 -13.40
C LEU A 48 15.07 2.68 -12.22
N LYS A 49 16.08 3.54 -12.05
CA LYS A 49 17.02 3.44 -10.92
C LYS A 49 16.31 3.61 -9.57
N ARG A 50 15.37 4.57 -9.47
CA ARG A 50 14.55 4.76 -8.27
C ARG A 50 13.66 3.56 -7.99
N PHE A 51 13.03 2.99 -9.02
CA PHE A 51 12.23 1.78 -8.88
C PHE A 51 13.04 0.61 -8.31
N GLN A 52 14.24 0.36 -8.83
CA GLN A 52 15.12 -0.68 -8.29
C GLN A 52 15.54 -0.39 -6.84
N SER A 53 15.87 0.86 -6.53
CA SER A 53 16.19 1.27 -5.15
C SER A 53 15.02 1.03 -4.19
N VAL A 54 13.78 1.34 -4.58
CA VAL A 54 12.58 1.10 -3.76
C VAL A 54 12.31 -0.39 -3.58
N LYS A 55 12.51 -1.20 -4.63
CA LYS A 55 12.41 -2.65 -4.56
C LYS A 55 13.38 -3.20 -3.50
N HIS A 56 14.63 -2.75 -3.49
CA HIS A 56 15.61 -3.16 -2.48
C HIS A 56 15.30 -2.63 -1.07
N GLN A 57 14.82 -1.39 -0.93
CA GLN A 57 14.49 -0.83 0.40
C GLN A 57 13.24 -1.48 1.02
N SER A 58 12.25 -1.84 0.20
CA SER A 58 11.05 -2.55 0.66
C SER A 58 11.40 -3.91 1.28
N ALA A 59 12.48 -4.54 0.82
CA ALA A 59 13.08 -5.74 1.39
C ALA A 59 13.47 -5.64 2.86
N GLU A 60 13.91 -4.45 3.25
CA GLU A 60 14.52 -4.21 4.54
C GLU A 60 13.46 -3.87 5.60
N ILE A 61 12.24 -3.54 5.15
CA ILE A 61 11.08 -3.39 6.02
C ILE A 61 10.78 -4.76 6.59
N THR A 62 11.16 -4.96 7.85
CA THR A 62 10.90 -6.21 8.57
C THR A 62 9.39 -6.35 8.75
N VAL A 63 8.75 -7.09 7.85
CA VAL A 63 7.38 -7.55 8.07
C VAL A 63 7.44 -8.41 9.33
N PRO A 64 6.66 -8.14 10.39
CA PRO A 64 6.62 -9.02 11.55
C PRO A 64 6.37 -10.42 11.01
N SER A 65 7.26 -11.36 11.35
CA SER A 65 7.15 -12.76 10.93
C SER A 65 5.80 -13.27 11.37
N VAL A 66 4.83 -13.22 10.45
CA VAL A 66 3.55 -13.86 10.62
C VAL A 66 3.94 -15.32 10.65
N ARG A 67 3.94 -15.91 11.85
CA ARG A 67 4.12 -17.36 12.01
C ARG A 67 3.19 -17.98 10.98
N LYS A 68 3.72 -18.82 10.08
CA LYS A 68 2.92 -19.55 9.11
C LYS A 68 1.83 -20.26 9.91
N THR A 69 0.64 -19.68 9.96
CA THR A 69 -0.49 -20.31 10.61
C THR A 69 -0.91 -21.35 9.61
N SER A 70 -0.64 -22.62 9.93
CA SER A 70 -1.13 -23.72 9.12
C SER A 70 -2.63 -23.47 8.88
N PRO A 71 -3.12 -23.58 7.64
CA PRO A 71 -4.55 -23.44 7.38
C PRO A 71 -5.33 -24.32 8.35
N LYS A 72 -6.49 -23.83 8.82
CA LYS A 72 -7.37 -24.65 9.67
C LYS A 72 -7.58 -26.00 8.98
N SER A 73 -7.50 -27.10 9.73
CA SER A 73 -7.62 -28.46 9.19
C SER A 73 -8.88 -28.65 8.35
N GLU A 74 -9.95 -27.94 8.68
CA GLU A 74 -11.22 -27.87 7.96
C GLU A 74 -11.12 -27.23 6.56
N LEU A 75 -10.08 -26.48 6.22
CA LEU A 75 -9.93 -25.82 4.91
C LEU A 75 -9.04 -26.62 3.96
N LEU A 76 -8.27 -27.58 4.47
CA LEU A 76 -7.28 -28.33 3.69
C LEU A 76 -7.90 -29.15 2.56
N HIS A 77 -9.19 -29.49 2.64
CA HIS A 77 -9.88 -30.23 1.59
C HIS A 77 -10.34 -29.36 0.41
N TYR A 78 -10.21 -28.03 0.51
CA TYR A 78 -10.52 -27.08 -0.56
C TYR A 78 -9.28 -26.44 -1.20
N VAL A 79 -8.07 -26.75 -0.71
CA VAL A 79 -6.83 -26.11 -1.14
C VAL A 79 -5.89 -27.14 -1.76
N ILE A 80 -5.30 -26.77 -2.89
CA ILE A 80 -4.18 -27.50 -3.48
C ILE A 80 -2.92 -26.77 -3.05
N ASP A 81 -1.99 -27.50 -2.46
CA ASP A 81 -0.74 -26.97 -1.88
C ASP A 81 -0.96 -25.93 -0.75
N PRO A 82 -1.27 -26.39 0.48
CA PRO A 82 -1.52 -25.51 1.63
C PRO A 82 -0.32 -24.66 2.07
N GLU A 83 0.89 -25.03 1.64
CA GLU A 83 2.13 -24.33 1.98
C GLU A 83 2.49 -23.26 0.94
N PHE A 84 1.79 -23.23 -0.20
CA PHE A 84 1.96 -22.19 -1.20
C PHE A 84 1.53 -20.84 -0.63
N ALA A 85 2.48 -19.92 -0.53
CA ALA A 85 2.27 -18.59 0.00
C ALA A 85 3.10 -17.58 -0.79
N TYR A 86 2.62 -16.33 -0.81
CA TYR A 86 3.42 -15.21 -1.28
C TYR A 86 4.70 -15.14 -0.47
N THR A 87 5.84 -15.25 -1.17
CA THR A 87 7.15 -14.99 -0.61
C THR A 87 7.58 -13.63 -1.16
N ASP A 88 7.98 -12.73 -0.26
CA ASP A 88 8.41 -11.40 -0.67
C ASP A 88 9.56 -11.50 -1.67
N PHE A 89 9.42 -10.81 -2.81
CA PHE A 89 10.35 -10.82 -3.94
C PHE A 89 11.74 -10.25 -3.63
N THR A 90 11.93 -9.84 -2.38
CA THR A 90 13.05 -9.09 -1.90
C THR A 90 13.73 -9.76 -0.69
N THR A 91 13.26 -10.94 -0.26
CA THR A 91 13.93 -11.73 0.78
C THR A 91 15.40 -11.97 0.45
N ARG A 92 16.27 -11.95 1.47
CA ARG A 92 17.73 -12.15 1.35
C ARG A 92 18.16 -13.49 0.74
N GLU A 93 17.24 -14.42 0.55
CA GLU A 93 17.52 -15.67 -0.15
C GLU A 93 17.54 -15.43 -1.67
N PRO A 94 18.46 -16.09 -2.41
CA PRO A 94 18.57 -15.96 -3.86
C PRO A 94 17.41 -16.70 -4.55
N VAL A 95 16.18 -16.25 -4.32
CA VAL A 95 15.03 -16.68 -5.08
C VAL A 95 15.06 -15.89 -6.37
N SER A 96 15.16 -16.62 -7.48
CA SER A 96 15.10 -16.19 -8.89
C SER A 96 14.76 -14.72 -9.10
N GLU A 97 15.60 -13.97 -9.83
CA GLU A 97 15.31 -12.60 -10.26
C GLU A 97 13.88 -12.48 -10.79
N VAL A 98 12.98 -11.94 -9.96
CA VAL A 98 11.59 -11.76 -10.34
C VAL A 98 11.55 -10.74 -11.46
N ALA A 99 11.06 -11.17 -12.62
CA ALA A 99 10.98 -10.34 -13.81
C ALA A 99 10.22 -9.04 -13.49
N THR A 100 10.84 -7.91 -13.81
CA THR A 100 10.17 -6.61 -13.66
C THR A 100 9.11 -6.50 -14.73
N PHE A 101 7.85 -6.43 -14.31
CA PHE A 101 6.72 -6.25 -15.21
C PHE A 101 6.46 -4.75 -15.45
N ARG A 102 6.34 -4.34 -16.71
CA ARG A 102 5.99 -2.96 -17.08
C ARG A 102 4.48 -2.83 -17.17
N ALA A 103 3.89 -2.00 -16.31
CA ALA A 103 2.43 -1.82 -16.24
C ALA A 103 1.77 -1.42 -17.57
N ARG A 104 2.48 -0.70 -18.46
CA ARG A 104 1.97 -0.30 -19.79
C ARG A 104 1.86 -1.47 -20.77
N ASP A 105 2.57 -2.57 -20.55
CA ASP A 105 2.51 -3.74 -21.43
C ASP A 105 1.17 -4.48 -21.28
N TYR A 106 0.52 -4.35 -20.11
CA TYR A 106 -0.83 -4.82 -19.87
C TYR A 106 -1.50 -4.06 -18.72
N SER A 107 -2.20 -2.98 -19.07
CA SER A 107 -2.99 -2.16 -18.14
C SER A 107 -4.45 -2.63 -18.08
N TRP A 108 -5.13 -2.31 -16.97
CA TRP A 108 -6.57 -2.52 -16.88
C TRP A 108 -7.32 -1.70 -17.94
N ASP A 109 -7.00 -0.41 -18.04
CA ASP A 109 -7.69 0.55 -18.91
C ASP A 109 -7.61 0.18 -20.40
N ASP A 110 -6.43 -0.25 -20.87
CA ASP A 110 -6.24 -0.57 -22.29
C ASP A 110 -6.63 -2.01 -22.63
N HIS A 111 -6.34 -2.97 -21.74
CA HIS A 111 -6.43 -4.40 -22.05
C HIS A 111 -7.41 -5.16 -21.15
N GLY A 112 -7.27 -5.00 -19.83
CA GLY A 112 -8.00 -5.79 -18.83
C GLY A 112 -9.51 -5.61 -18.92
N PHE A 113 -9.98 -4.36 -18.96
CA PHE A 113 -11.40 -4.03 -19.07
C PHE A 113 -11.99 -4.58 -20.36
N SER A 114 -11.34 -4.32 -21.50
CA SER A 114 -11.76 -4.82 -22.81
C SER A 114 -11.91 -6.35 -22.83
N LEU A 115 -10.97 -7.08 -22.23
CA LEU A 115 -11.03 -8.53 -22.12
C LEU A 115 -12.19 -8.99 -21.22
N ALA A 116 -12.31 -8.41 -20.02
CA ALA A 116 -13.35 -8.74 -19.07
C ALA A 116 -14.74 -8.46 -19.64
N ASN A 117 -14.93 -7.29 -20.25
CA ASN A 117 -16.19 -6.86 -20.82
C ASN A 117 -16.63 -7.71 -22.02
N ARG A 118 -15.67 -8.24 -22.79
CA ARG A 118 -15.92 -9.18 -23.90
C ARG A 118 -16.34 -10.57 -23.43
N LEU A 119 -15.79 -11.05 -22.31
CA LEU A 119 -16.11 -12.38 -21.78
C LEU A 119 -17.35 -12.35 -20.88
N TYR A 120 -17.50 -11.32 -20.08
CA TYR A 120 -18.61 -11.11 -19.16
C TYR A 120 -18.82 -9.61 -18.91
N THR A 121 -19.68 -9.02 -19.73
CA THR A 121 -19.96 -7.57 -19.76
C THR A 121 -20.33 -7.00 -18.40
N ASP A 122 -21.29 -7.61 -17.70
CA ASP A 122 -21.75 -7.10 -16.40
C ASP A 122 -20.63 -7.08 -15.36
N ILE A 123 -19.82 -8.13 -15.32
CA ILE A 123 -18.69 -8.22 -14.38
C ILE A 123 -17.58 -7.25 -14.77
N GLY A 124 -17.32 -7.06 -16.07
CA GLY A 124 -16.37 -6.07 -16.56
C GLY A 124 -16.70 -4.67 -16.02
N ASN A 125 -17.94 -4.23 -16.18
CA ASN A 125 -18.41 -2.93 -15.67
C ASN A 125 -18.37 -2.87 -14.14
N MET A 126 -18.84 -3.91 -13.44
CA MET A 126 -18.81 -3.93 -11.97
C MET A 126 -17.39 -3.89 -11.39
N LEU A 127 -16.41 -4.50 -12.06
CA LEU A 127 -15.01 -4.44 -11.65
C LEU A 127 -14.44 -3.05 -11.91
N ASP A 128 -14.71 -2.48 -13.08
CA ASP A 128 -14.26 -1.14 -13.43
C ASP A 128 -14.77 -0.09 -12.43
N ASP A 129 -16.07 -0.12 -12.13
CA ASP A 129 -16.69 0.75 -11.12
C ASP A 129 -16.03 0.60 -9.75
N LYS A 130 -15.70 -0.64 -9.35
CA LYS A 130 -15.05 -0.91 -8.05
C LYS A 130 -13.61 -0.41 -8.00
N TYR A 131 -12.84 -0.58 -9.06
CA TYR A 131 -11.47 -0.09 -9.12
C TYR A 131 -11.44 1.43 -9.13
N ASN A 132 -12.28 2.05 -9.96
CA ASN A 132 -12.43 3.50 -10.00
C ASN A 132 -12.89 4.07 -8.66
N MET A 133 -13.88 3.43 -8.03
CA MET A 133 -14.35 3.85 -6.71
C MET A 133 -13.25 3.72 -5.66
N ALA A 134 -12.57 2.58 -5.56
CA ALA A 134 -11.54 2.35 -4.55
C ALA A 134 -10.34 3.31 -4.70
N ALA A 135 -9.89 3.56 -5.93
CA ALA A 135 -8.75 4.47 -6.19
C ALA A 135 -9.09 5.93 -5.87
N ASN A 136 -10.31 6.37 -6.19
CA ASN A 136 -10.74 7.76 -6.05
C ASN A 136 -11.44 8.06 -4.72
N MET A 137 -11.76 7.05 -3.92
CA MET A 137 -12.45 7.24 -2.65
C MET A 137 -11.62 8.09 -1.70
N THR A 138 -12.16 9.26 -1.36
CA THR A 138 -11.57 10.14 -0.36
C THR A 138 -12.65 10.95 0.34
N TYR A 139 -12.49 11.12 1.64
CA TYR A 139 -13.27 12.07 2.42
C TYR A 139 -12.58 13.44 2.53
N TYR A 140 -11.44 13.62 1.85
CA TYR A 140 -10.55 14.77 1.99
C TYR A 140 -10.14 15.02 3.45
N THR A 141 -9.84 13.94 4.18
CA THR A 141 -9.46 14.00 5.59
C THR A 141 -8.17 13.23 5.84
N MET A 142 -7.33 13.76 6.73
CA MET A 142 -6.11 13.11 7.19
C MET A 142 -5.97 13.31 8.71
N GLY A 143 -6.22 12.24 9.47
CA GLY A 143 -6.41 12.36 10.93
C GLY A 143 -7.59 13.27 11.25
N ASP A 144 -7.38 14.26 12.12
CA ASP A 144 -8.40 15.27 12.46
C ASP A 144 -8.46 16.44 11.45
N ASN A 145 -7.56 16.48 10.46
CA ASN A 145 -7.52 17.53 9.44
C ASN A 145 -8.54 17.26 8.34
N ARG A 146 -9.25 18.31 7.92
CA ARG A 146 -10.23 18.30 6.84
C ARG A 146 -9.70 19.09 5.64
N GLU A 147 -10.31 18.90 4.48
CA GLU A 147 -9.95 19.57 3.23
C GLU A 147 -8.50 19.28 2.77
N VAL A 148 -8.03 18.06 3.05
CA VAL A 148 -6.70 17.59 2.64
C VAL A 148 -6.81 16.72 1.40
N ASP A 149 -6.08 17.06 0.33
CA ASP A 149 -5.94 16.16 -0.81
C ASP A 149 -5.01 15.00 -0.46
N THR A 150 -5.58 13.78 -0.45
CA THR A 150 -4.85 12.55 -0.16
C THR A 150 -4.45 11.77 -1.41
N SER A 151 -4.66 12.33 -2.61
CA SER A 151 -4.36 11.68 -3.89
C SER A 151 -2.93 11.17 -3.98
N SER A 152 -1.94 11.96 -3.53
CA SER A 152 -0.52 11.60 -3.58
C SER A 152 -0.10 10.54 -2.56
N PHE A 153 -0.96 10.25 -1.57
CA PHE A 153 -0.71 9.24 -0.54
C PHE A 153 -1.38 7.90 -0.85
N ARG A 154 -2.55 7.92 -1.49
CA ARG A 154 -3.25 6.71 -1.94
C ARG A 154 -2.54 6.08 -3.13
#